data_AF-A0A938LHW0-F1
#
_entry.id   AF-A0A938LHW0-F1
#
_cell.length_a   1.000
_cell.length_b   1.000
_cell.length_c   1.000
_cell.angle_alpha   90.00
_cell.angle_beta   90.00
_cell.angle_gamma   90.00
#
_symmetry.space_group_name_H-M   'P 1'
#
loop_
_entity.id
_entity.type
_entity.pdbx_description
1 polymer ?
#
loop_
_entity_poly.entity_id
_entity_poly.type
_entity_poly.pdbx_seq_one_letter_code
_entity_poly.pdbx_strand_id
1 'polypeptide(L)'
;MTAAEDQAGPSEEGPPEARPVFPCACCGAETRQDSVKAAFCGPQGWVVVEDVPARVCPGCGEQFYDDRTAQRIEAIVSGQAAAPARQIMVPVFSLGPDANNAPGLPPGRVPGPPAPKAGGPP
;
A
#
# COMPACT_ATOMS: atom_id res chain seq x y z
N MET A 1 61.48 33.46 -12.59
CA MET A 1 61.18 33.40 -11.15
C MET A 1 59.77 33.93 -11.00
N THR A 2 58.74 33.07 -11.11
CA THR A 2 57.78 32.60 -10.06
C THR A 2 56.38 33.16 -10.40
N ALA A 3 55.20 32.56 -10.30
CA ALA A 3 54.60 31.21 -10.16
C ALA A 3 53.13 31.41 -10.67
N ALA A 4 52.53 30.55 -11.51
CA ALA A 4 51.60 29.45 -11.17
C ALA A 4 50.66 29.68 -9.97
N GLU A 5 49.38 29.99 -10.23
CA GLU A 5 48.20 29.78 -9.35
C GLU A 5 46.99 29.63 -10.30
N ASP A 6 46.53 28.43 -10.70
CA ASP A 6 45.81 27.39 -9.94
C ASP A 6 44.76 27.95 -8.97
N GLN A 7 43.50 28.00 -9.41
CA GLN A 7 42.34 28.05 -8.52
C GLN A 7 41.23 27.17 -9.10
N ALA A 8 41.29 25.88 -8.75
CA ALA A 8 40.13 25.00 -8.70
C ALA A 8 39.22 25.46 -7.54
N GLY A 9 38.02 25.93 -7.87
CA GLY A 9 36.97 26.26 -6.90
C GLY A 9 36.23 25.01 -6.40
N PRO A 10 35.69 25.03 -5.17
CA PRO A 10 35.36 23.84 -4.38
C PRO A 10 34.05 23.16 -4.79
N SER A 11 34.01 21.83 -4.59
CA SER A 11 32.81 21.02 -4.66
C SER A 11 31.84 21.42 -3.54
N GLU A 12 30.68 21.97 -3.92
CA GLU A 12 29.60 22.28 -2.98
C GLU A 12 28.83 20.99 -2.64
N GLU A 13 29.33 20.24 -1.67
CA GLU A 13 28.56 19.21 -0.99
C GLU A 13 27.60 19.91 -0.01
N GLY A 14 26.41 20.26 -0.52
CA GLY A 14 25.33 20.81 0.29
C GLY A 14 24.86 19.83 1.39
N PRO A 15 24.31 20.34 2.51
CA PRO A 15 23.85 19.50 3.61
C PRO A 15 22.74 18.54 3.15
N PRO A 16 22.63 17.33 3.73
CA PRO A 16 21.59 16.38 3.37
C PRO A 16 20.22 16.99 3.67
N GLU A 17 19.46 17.30 2.62
CA GLU A 17 18.11 17.84 2.77
C GLU A 17 17.25 16.88 3.60
N ALA A 18 16.57 17.41 4.62
CA ALA A 18 15.74 16.61 5.51
C ALA A 18 14.62 15.93 4.71
N ARG A 19 14.50 14.60 4.86
CA ARG A 19 13.50 13.83 4.11
C ARG A 19 12.09 14.26 4.55
N PRO A 20 11.21 14.67 3.62
CA PRO A 20 9.87 15.12 3.99
C PRO A 20 9.07 13.98 4.65
N VAL A 21 8.42 14.31 5.77
CA VAL A 21 7.55 13.41 6.55
C VAL A 21 6.11 13.59 6.07
N PHE A 22 5.40 12.48 5.85
CA PHE A 22 4.02 12.48 5.36
C PHE A 22 3.11 11.82 6.40
N PRO A 23 2.50 12.58 7.32
CA PRO A 23 1.61 12.03 8.33
C PRO A 23 0.29 11.54 7.73
N CYS A 24 -0.25 10.47 8.29
CA CYS A 24 -1.54 9.91 7.90
C CYS A 24 -2.68 10.84 8.30
N ALA A 25 -3.56 11.17 7.36
CA ALA A 25 -4.75 12.00 7.63
C ALA A 25 -5.76 11.35 8.60
N CYS A 26 -5.75 10.00 8.72
CA CYS A 26 -6.69 9.28 9.58
C CYS A 26 -6.21 9.13 11.04
N CYS A 27 -4.92 8.92 11.27
CA CYS A 27 -4.39 8.63 12.62
C CYS A 27 -3.10 9.38 13.01
N GLY A 28 -2.52 10.18 12.10
CA GLY A 28 -1.34 11.00 12.36
C GLY A 28 0.02 10.28 12.25
N ALA A 29 0.05 8.94 12.17
CA ALA A 29 1.31 8.19 12.05
C ALA A 29 2.01 8.47 10.70
N GLU A 30 3.35 8.42 10.67
CA GLU A 30 4.12 8.59 9.43
C GLU A 30 3.81 7.47 8.43
N THR A 31 3.49 7.87 7.20
CA THR A 31 3.23 6.94 6.09
C THR A 31 4.53 6.55 5.39
N ARG A 32 4.56 5.35 4.80
CA ARG A 32 5.71 4.84 4.05
C ARG A 32 5.35 4.58 2.60
N GLN A 33 6.30 4.76 1.68
CA GLN A 33 6.12 4.35 0.29
C GLN A 33 6.07 2.82 0.22
N ASP A 34 5.09 2.28 -0.48
CA ASP A 34 4.88 0.84 -0.67
C ASP A 34 4.21 0.57 -2.03
N SER A 35 4.10 -0.70 -2.40
CA SER A 35 3.30 -1.14 -3.55
C SER A 35 2.19 -2.06 -3.08
N VAL A 36 0.94 -1.76 -3.49
CA VAL A 36 -0.25 -2.38 -2.93
C VAL A 36 -1.12 -3.03 -4.00
N LYS A 37 -1.96 -3.96 -3.55
CA LYS A 37 -3.06 -4.54 -4.32
C LYS A 37 -4.37 -3.98 -3.78
N ALA A 38 -5.13 -3.33 -4.64
CA ALA A 38 -6.39 -2.70 -4.26
C ALA A 38 -7.53 -3.15 -5.19
N ALA A 39 -8.72 -3.30 -4.62
CA ALA A 39 -9.95 -3.60 -5.35
C ALA A 39 -10.84 -2.37 -5.41
N PHE A 40 -11.32 -2.03 -6.59
CA PHE A 40 -12.17 -0.87 -6.85
C PHE A 40 -13.47 -1.33 -7.50
N CYS A 41 -14.58 -0.69 -7.15
CA CYS A 41 -15.87 -0.92 -7.79
C CYS A 41 -16.16 0.23 -8.75
N GLY A 42 -16.35 -0.10 -10.02
CA GLY A 42 -16.71 0.84 -11.08
C GLY A 42 -18.01 0.49 -11.77
N PRO A 43 -18.37 1.24 -12.83
CA PRO A 43 -19.59 0.99 -13.62
C PRO A 43 -19.65 -0.41 -14.23
N GLN A 44 -18.50 -1.01 -14.53
CA GLN A 44 -18.38 -2.35 -15.13
C GLN A 44 -18.22 -3.47 -14.08
N GLY A 45 -18.27 -3.14 -12.79
CA GLY A 45 -18.08 -4.08 -11.68
C GLY A 45 -16.74 -3.92 -10.98
N TRP A 46 -16.32 -4.98 -10.28
CA TRP A 46 -15.08 -4.99 -9.50
C TRP A 46 -13.85 -5.18 -10.38
N VAL A 47 -12.84 -4.34 -10.17
CA VAL A 47 -11.51 -4.49 -10.76
C VAL A 47 -10.48 -4.59 -9.64
N VAL A 48 -9.50 -5.47 -9.81
CA VAL A 48 -8.35 -5.58 -8.90
C VAL A 48 -7.13 -5.02 -9.63
N VAL A 49 -6.49 -4.02 -9.03
CA VAL A 49 -5.27 -3.42 -9.55
C VAL A 49 -4.11 -3.86 -8.67
N GLU A 50 -3.10 -4.47 -9.30
CA GLU A 50 -1.87 -4.93 -8.65
C GLU A 50 -0.77 -3.88 -8.82
N ASP A 51 0.25 -3.96 -7.96
CA ASP A 51 1.46 -3.14 -8.00
C ASP A 51 1.21 -1.61 -8.02
N VAL A 52 0.16 -1.17 -7.32
CA VAL A 52 -0.22 0.24 -7.25
C VAL A 52 0.77 0.98 -6.34
N PRO A 53 1.51 1.99 -6.83
CA PRO A 53 2.37 2.81 -5.98
C PRO A 53 1.52 3.61 -4.98
N ALA A 54 1.81 3.50 -3.69
CA ALA A 54 1.06 4.21 -2.67
C ALA A 54 1.95 4.63 -1.49
N ARG A 55 1.48 5.60 -0.70
CA ARG A 55 1.90 5.74 0.68
C ARG A 55 0.92 5.00 1.58
N VAL A 56 1.43 4.11 2.41
CA VAL A 56 0.61 3.28 3.31
C VAL A 56 0.89 3.66 4.75
N CYS A 57 -0.17 3.86 5.54
CA CYS A 57 -0.05 4.02 6.97
C CYS A 57 0.13 2.65 7.64
N PRO A 58 1.24 2.40 8.37
CA PRO A 58 1.43 1.14 9.08
C PRO A 58 0.53 1.01 10.31
N GLY A 59 -0.06 2.11 10.80
CA GLY A 59 -0.94 2.12 11.97
C GLY A 59 -2.37 1.70 11.67
N CYS A 60 -3.00 2.31 10.65
CA CYS A 60 -4.42 2.07 10.31
C CYS A 60 -4.63 1.39 8.95
N GLY A 61 -3.59 1.22 8.14
CA GLY A 61 -3.68 0.59 6.81
C GLY A 61 -4.19 1.51 5.68
N GLU A 62 -4.44 2.79 5.97
CA GLU A 62 -4.90 3.75 4.96
C GLU A 62 -3.89 3.91 3.82
N GLN A 63 -4.40 4.03 2.59
CA GLN A 63 -3.61 4.09 1.36
C GLN A 63 -3.81 5.45 0.69
N PHE A 64 -2.71 6.15 0.43
CA PHE A 64 -2.70 7.45 -0.25
C PHE A 64 -2.03 7.31 -1.61
N TYR A 65 -2.73 7.75 -2.65
CA TYR A 65 -2.23 7.73 -4.03
C TYR A 65 -1.89 9.14 -4.49
N ASP A 66 -0.82 9.29 -5.26
CA ASP A 66 -0.53 10.55 -5.93
C ASP A 66 -1.46 10.77 -7.14
N ASP A 67 -1.47 11.99 -7.67
CA ASP A 67 -2.37 12.38 -8.78
C ASP A 67 -2.20 11.48 -9.99
N ARG A 68 -0.96 11.11 -10.32
CA ARG A 68 -0.66 10.26 -11.48
C ARG A 68 -1.22 8.85 -11.29
N THR A 69 -1.08 8.30 -10.09
CA THR A 69 -1.58 6.97 -9.74
C THR A 69 -3.10 6.97 -9.70
N ALA A 70 -3.72 7.99 -9.11
CA ALA A 70 -5.17 8.16 -9.07
C ALA A 70 -5.78 8.20 -10.48
N GLN A 71 -5.21 9.01 -11.39
CA GLN A 71 -5.67 9.08 -12.79
C GLN A 71 -5.59 7.74 -13.52
N ARG A 72 -4.53 6.96 -13.27
CA ARG A 72 -4.38 5.62 -13.88
C ARG A 72 -5.40 4.63 -13.32
N ILE A 73 -5.66 4.66 -12.01
CA ILE A 73 -6.70 3.84 -11.38
C ILE A 73 -8.06 4.20 -12.00
N GLU A 74 -8.37 5.49 -12.11
CA GLU A 74 -9.64 5.96 -12.68
C GLU A 74 -9.85 5.47 -14.12
N ALA A 75 -8.82 5.57 -14.98
CA ALA A 75 -8.88 5.04 -16.34
C ALA A 75 -9.12 3.52 -16.40
N ILE A 76 -8.61 2.75 -15.42
CA ILE A 76 -8.89 1.31 -15.31
C ILE A 76 -10.33 1.07 -14.87
N VAL A 77 -10.79 1.78 -13.83
CA VAL A 77 -12.13 1.62 -13.24
C VAL A 77 -13.23 2.06 -14.21
N SER A 78 -12.98 3.07 -15.04
CA SER A 78 -13.89 3.54 -16.09
C SER A 78 -13.92 2.63 -17.33
N GLY A 79 -13.01 1.65 -17.41
CA GLY A 79 -12.87 0.74 -18.55
C GLY A 79 -12.19 1.37 -19.78
N GLN A 80 -11.44 2.46 -19.59
CA GLN A 80 -10.63 3.09 -20.63
C GLN A 80 -9.23 2.47 -20.76
N ALA A 81 -8.86 1.56 -19.85
CA ALA A 81 -7.57 0.88 -19.86
C ALA A 81 -7.50 -0.29 -20.85
N ALA A 82 -6.27 -0.78 -21.07
CA ALA A 82 -6.00 -2.00 -21.83
C ALA A 82 -6.62 -3.24 -21.17
N ALA A 83 -6.61 -4.37 -21.90
CA ALA A 83 -7.07 -5.66 -21.39
C ALA A 83 -6.39 -6.04 -20.06
N PRO A 84 -7.09 -6.70 -19.13
CA PRO A 84 -6.54 -7.07 -17.83
C PRO A 84 -5.38 -8.05 -18.00
N ALA A 85 -4.33 -7.89 -17.18
CA ALA A 85 -3.19 -8.79 -17.18
C ALA A 85 -3.57 -10.24 -16.82
N ARG A 86 -4.60 -10.41 -15.97
CA ARG A 86 -5.21 -11.69 -15.62
C ARG A 86 -6.59 -11.46 -15.03
N GLN A 87 -7.39 -12.53 -14.98
CA GLN A 87 -8.67 -12.56 -14.26
C GLN A 87 -8.59 -13.56 -13.12
N ILE A 88 -9.33 -13.30 -12.04
CA ILE A 88 -9.44 -14.18 -10.89
C ILE A 88 -10.92 -14.47 -10.63
N MET A 89 -11.24 -15.73 -10.30
CA MET A 89 -12.56 -16.07 -9.76
C MET A 89 -12.51 -15.89 -8.25
N VAL A 90 -13.39 -15.04 -7.72
CA VAL A 90 -13.43 -14.73 -6.28
C VAL A 90 -14.76 -15.24 -5.71
N PRO A 91 -14.74 -16.10 -4.67
CA PRO A 91 -15.97 -16.48 -3.99
C PRO A 91 -16.57 -15.28 -3.26
N VAL A 92 -17.88 -15.11 -3.38
CA VAL A 92 -18.65 -14.04 -2.73
C VAL A 92 -19.51 -14.65 -1.63
N PHE A 93 -19.45 -14.09 -0.43
CA PHE A 93 -20.20 -14.54 0.74
C PHE A 93 -21.20 -13.48 1.18
N SER A 94 -22.38 -13.90 1.66
CA SER A 94 -23.43 -13.04 2.17
C SER A 94 -23.64 -13.26 3.67
N LEU A 95 -23.72 -12.18 4.45
CA LEU A 95 -24.00 -12.20 5.90
C LEU A 95 -25.50 -12.03 6.22
N GLY A 96 -26.37 -12.56 5.35
CA GLY A 96 -27.82 -12.49 5.55
C GLY A 96 -28.26 -13.18 6.85
N PRO A 97 -29.47 -12.87 7.37
CA PRO A 97 -29.97 -13.43 8.63
C PRO A 97 -30.04 -14.98 8.65
N ASP A 98 -30.03 -15.64 7.49
CA ASP A 98 -30.07 -17.10 7.34
C ASP A 98 -28.70 -17.76 7.14
N ALA A 99 -27.59 -17.03 7.30
CA ALA A 99 -26.23 -17.59 7.22
C ALA A 99 -25.96 -18.70 8.26
N ASN A 100 -26.85 -18.87 9.25
CA ASN A 100 -26.81 -19.93 10.26
C ASN A 100 -27.22 -21.32 9.76
N ASN A 101 -27.67 -21.48 8.52
CA ASN A 101 -28.08 -22.79 7.98
C ASN A 101 -27.29 -23.23 6.74
N ALA A 102 -26.04 -22.77 6.60
CA ALA A 102 -25.14 -23.32 5.60
C ALA A 102 -24.62 -24.70 6.07
N PRO A 103 -24.97 -25.82 5.39
CA PRO A 103 -24.36 -27.09 5.69
C PRO A 103 -22.91 -27.04 5.18
N GLY A 104 -21.93 -27.12 6.09
CA GLY A 104 -20.57 -27.51 5.74
C GLY A 104 -19.51 -26.42 5.65
N LEU A 105 -19.53 -25.38 6.50
CA LEU A 105 -18.27 -24.68 6.78
C LEU A 105 -17.40 -25.61 7.65
N PRO A 106 -16.22 -26.09 7.19
CA PRO A 106 -15.28 -26.72 8.11
C PRO A 106 -14.92 -25.68 9.18
N PRO A 107 -14.75 -26.07 10.46
CA PRO A 107 -14.46 -25.11 11.53
C PRO A 107 -13.25 -24.27 11.12
N GLY A 108 -13.49 -22.97 10.91
CA GLY A 108 -12.44 -22.03 10.58
C GLY A 108 -11.37 -22.11 11.66
N ARG A 109 -10.12 -22.34 11.26
CA ARG A 109 -9.00 -22.33 12.20
C ARG A 109 -8.82 -20.89 12.66
N VAL A 110 -9.46 -20.54 13.78
CA VAL A 110 -9.22 -19.28 14.46
C VAL A 110 -7.72 -19.26 14.79
N PRO A 111 -6.94 -18.27 14.35
CA PRO A 111 -5.58 -18.10 14.82
C PRO A 111 -5.64 -18.02 16.35
N GLY A 112 -5.00 -18.96 17.04
CA GLY A 112 -4.90 -18.90 18.50
C GLY A 112 -4.24 -17.59 18.94
N PRO A 113 -4.50 -17.12 20.16
CA PRO A 113 -3.80 -15.97 20.71
C PRO A 113 -2.27 -16.17 20.58
N PRO A 114 -1.49 -15.11 20.31
CA PRO A 114 -0.04 -15.23 20.20
C PRO A 114 0.49 -15.87 21.48
N ALA A 115 1.33 -16.90 21.31
CA ALA A 115 1.94 -17.60 22.45
C ALA A 115 2.61 -16.58 23.39
N PRO A 116 2.47 -16.71 24.72
CA PRO A 116 3.17 -15.85 25.65
C PRO A 116 4.67 -15.93 25.34
N LYS A 117 5.31 -14.77 25.22
CA LYS A 117 6.76 -14.71 25.02
C LYS A 117 7.41 -15.50 26.15
N ALA A 118 8.17 -16.54 25.79
CA ALA A 118 8.95 -17.30 26.76
C ALA A 118 9.86 -16.32 27.50
N GLY A 119 9.59 -16.08 28.78
CA GLY A 119 10.53 -15.43 29.66
C GLY A 119 11.80 -16.27 29.68
N GLY A 120 12.93 -15.65 29.31
CA GLY A 120 14.24 -16.25 29.46
C GLY A 120 14.55 -16.49 30.94
N PRO A 121 15.45 -17.45 31.25
CA PRO A 121 15.83 -17.80 32.62
C PRO A 121 16.56 -16.63 33.33
N PRO A 122 16.59 -16.66 34.69
CA PRO A 122 16.88 -15.50 35.54
C PRO A 122 18.30 -14.92 35.41
#